data_AF-A2FVG4-F1
#
_entry.id   AF-A2FVG4-F1
#
_cell.length_a   1.000
_cell.length_b   1.000
_cell.length_c   1.000
_cell.angle_alpha   90.00
_cell.angle_beta   90.00
_cell.angle_gamma   90.00
#
_symmetry.space_group_name_H-M   'P 1'
#
loop_
_entity.id
_entity.type
_entity.pdbx_description
1 polymer ?
#
loop_
_entity_poly.entity_id
_entity_poly.type
_entity_poly.pdbx_seq_one_letter_code
_entity_poly.pdbx_strand_id
1 'polypeptide(L)'
;MAGCHLPFVRMLFILLSLFYADWKCSEKVYSRRKWELEDKCVLYLNQNEEVCWRPGFFSQVTGTNVALISDGTTTVDFTKASGKVKLADGRTALIGDDNYLRIIGSTAQSIETFQLGVVYREG
;
A
#
# COMPACT_ATOMS: atom_id res chain seq x y z
N MET A 1 11.71 -43.89 -45.01
CA MET A 1 10.24 -43.83 -44.84
C MET A 1 9.96 -42.87 -43.72
N ALA A 2 9.30 -41.77 -44.05
CA ALA A 2 8.98 -40.69 -43.13
C ALA A 2 7.62 -40.95 -42.47
N GLY A 3 7.48 -40.50 -41.22
CA GLY A 3 6.20 -40.11 -40.63
C GLY A 3 5.63 -41.06 -39.59
N CYS A 4 5.63 -40.59 -38.34
CA CYS A 4 4.43 -40.41 -37.49
C CYS A 4 4.85 -40.27 -36.03
N HIS A 5 5.57 -39.19 -35.69
CA HIS A 5 5.82 -38.81 -34.29
C HIS A 5 4.87 -37.69 -33.87
N LEU A 6 3.84 -38.10 -33.13
CA LEU A 6 3.10 -37.40 -32.07
C LEU A 6 2.64 -35.93 -32.30
N PRO A 7 1.40 -35.71 -32.77
CA PRO A 7 0.71 -34.42 -32.59
C PRO A 7 0.32 -34.14 -31.12
N PHE A 8 0.26 -35.18 -30.27
CA PHE A 8 -0.24 -35.09 -28.90
C PHE A 8 0.68 -34.29 -27.96
N VAL A 9 1.99 -34.42 -28.15
CA VAL A 9 3.00 -33.77 -27.30
C VAL A 9 2.98 -32.24 -27.51
N ARG A 10 2.82 -31.78 -28.76
CA ARG A 10 2.75 -30.33 -29.07
C ARG A 10 1.51 -29.65 -28.51
N MET A 11 0.36 -30.33 -28.52
CA MET A 11 -0.89 -29.76 -27.98
C MET A 11 -0.85 -29.65 -26.45
N LEU A 12 -0.19 -30.60 -25.77
CA LEU A 12 0.00 -30.58 -24.32
C LEU A 12 0.89 -29.41 -23.85
N PHE A 13 1.99 -29.10 -24.56
CA PHE A 13 2.86 -27.97 -24.22
C PHE A 13 2.16 -26.61 -24.36
N ILE A 14 1.30 -26.44 -25.37
CA ILE A 14 0.53 -25.21 -25.56
C ILE A 14 -0.50 -25.05 -24.43
N LEU A 15 -1.21 -26.12 -24.07
CA LEU A 15 -2.14 -26.11 -22.94
C LEU A 15 -1.41 -25.78 -21.62
N LEU A 16 -0.26 -26.41 -21.35
CA LEU A 16 0.55 -26.10 -20.16
C LEU A 16 1.01 -24.64 -20.14
N SER A 17 1.41 -24.07 -21.28
CA SER A 17 1.86 -22.67 -21.36
C SER A 17 0.76 -21.65 -21.03
N LEU A 18 -0.51 -21.98 -21.29
CA LEU A 18 -1.65 -21.13 -20.91
C LEU A 18 -1.89 -21.11 -19.38
N PHE A 19 -1.48 -22.18 -18.67
CA PHE A 19 -1.54 -22.23 -17.20
C PHE A 19 -0.35 -21.53 -16.52
N TYR A 20 0.71 -21.17 -17.25
CA TYR A 20 1.86 -20.42 -16.76
C TYR A 20 1.73 -18.90 -17.00
N ALA A 21 0.51 -18.37 -17.00
CA ALA A 21 0.34 -16.93 -16.92
C ALA A 21 0.69 -16.45 -15.50
N ASP A 22 1.85 -15.83 -15.32
CA ASP A 22 2.25 -15.24 -14.05
C ASP A 22 1.40 -14.01 -13.71
N TRP A 23 1.20 -13.78 -12.41
CA TRP A 23 0.61 -12.54 -11.92
C TRP A 23 1.57 -11.39 -12.17
N LYS A 24 1.09 -10.34 -12.84
CA LYS A 24 1.82 -9.09 -12.99
C LYS A 24 1.26 -8.08 -12.01
N CYS A 25 2.09 -7.63 -11.07
CA CYS A 25 1.72 -6.65 -10.07
C CYS A 25 2.33 -5.28 -10.39
N SER A 26 1.58 -4.22 -10.09
CA SER A 26 2.04 -2.84 -10.19
C SER A 26 1.62 -2.08 -8.93
N GLU A 27 2.52 -1.29 -8.37
CA GLU A 27 2.25 -0.46 -7.21
C GLU A 27 2.04 1.01 -7.62
N LYS A 28 1.07 1.68 -6.99
CA LYS A 28 0.86 3.12 -7.08
C LYS A 28 0.74 3.71 -5.68
N VAL A 29 1.36 4.87 -5.47
CA VAL A 29 1.31 5.59 -4.19
C VAL A 29 0.52 6.87 -4.36
N TYR A 30 -0.50 7.06 -3.54
CA TYR A 30 -1.35 8.23 -3.51
C TYR A 30 -1.19 8.97 -2.19
N SER A 31 -0.78 10.24 -2.23
CA SER A 31 -0.75 11.06 -1.02
C SER A 31 -2.17 11.54 -0.68
N ARG A 32 -2.69 11.11 0.48
CA ARG A 32 -4.06 11.41 0.92
C ARG A 32 -4.10 12.69 1.75
N ARG A 33 -3.15 12.83 2.68
CA ARG A 33 -3.02 13.98 3.58
C ARG A 33 -1.55 14.24 3.88
N LYS A 34 -1.25 15.48 4.24
CA LYS A 34 0.04 15.89 4.78
C LYS A 34 -0.14 16.90 5.91
N TRP A 35 0.75 16.87 6.89
CA TRP A 35 0.83 17.80 8.00
C TRP A 35 2.26 18.24 8.20
N GLU A 36 2.47 19.53 8.50
CA GLU A 36 3.77 20.04 8.88
C GLU A 36 4.03 19.76 10.36
N LEU A 37 5.25 19.32 10.68
CA LEU A 37 5.72 19.09 12.04
C LEU A 37 6.42 20.34 12.58
N GLU A 38 6.52 20.47 13.92
CA GLU A 38 7.20 21.62 14.56
C GLU A 38 8.67 21.79 14.12
N ASP A 39 9.34 20.70 13.75
CA ASP A 39 10.73 20.66 13.28
C ASP A 39 10.87 20.92 11.77
N LYS A 40 9.80 21.33 11.09
CA LYS A 40 9.69 21.56 9.63
C LYS A 40 9.75 20.30 8.78
N CYS A 41 9.76 19.11 9.38
CA CYS A 41 9.48 17.88 8.65
C CYS A 41 7.99 17.83 8.24
N VAL A 42 7.66 16.89 7.36
CA VAL A 42 6.29 16.66 6.89
C VAL A 42 5.87 15.23 7.19
N LEU A 43 4.75 15.09 7.90
CA LEU A 43 4.04 13.82 8.08
C LEU A 43 3.08 13.62 6.91
N TYR A 44 3.26 12.54 6.16
CA TYR A 44 2.41 12.11 5.08
C TYR A 44 1.56 10.92 5.51
N LEU A 45 0.28 10.94 5.14
CA LEU A 45 -0.56 9.75 5.07
C LEU A 45 -0.72 9.39 3.59
N ASN A 46 -0.13 8.27 3.21
CA ASN A 46 -0.18 7.74 1.85
C ASN A 46 -1.06 6.49 1.80
N GLN A 47 -1.68 6.27 0.65
CA GLN A 47 -2.36 5.04 0.29
C GLN A 47 -1.56 4.38 -0.83
N ASN A 48 -0.99 3.22 -0.54
CA ASN A 48 -0.32 2.37 -1.51
C ASN A 48 -1.35 1.38 -2.06
N GLU A 49 -1.50 1.36 -3.38
CA GLU A 49 -2.36 0.41 -4.07
C GLU A 49 -1.49 -0.54 -4.89
N GLU A 50 -1.58 -1.83 -4.58
CA GLU A 50 -1.02 -2.90 -5.39
C GLU A 50 -2.13 -3.51 -6.25
N VAL A 51 -1.95 -3.43 -7.57
CA VAL A 51 -2.85 -4.06 -8.55
C VAL A 51 -2.12 -5.23 -9.18
N CYS A 52 -2.62 -6.44 -8.93
CA CYS A 52 -2.14 -7.66 -9.56
C CYS A 52 -3.14 -8.15 -10.60
N TRP A 53 -2.68 -8.45 -11.80
CA TRP A 53 -3.52 -8.96 -12.88
C TRP A 53 -2.93 -10.22 -13.51
N ARG A 54 -3.81 -11.13 -13.92
CA ARG A 54 -3.46 -12.34 -14.65
C ARG A 54 -4.49 -12.58 -15.76
N PRO A 55 -4.07 -12.86 -17.01
CA PRO A 55 -4.98 -13.23 -18.08
C PRO A 55 -5.93 -14.35 -17.67
N GLY A 56 -7.23 -14.16 -17.87
CA GLY A 56 -8.28 -15.14 -17.55
C GLY A 56 -8.73 -15.15 -16.09
N PHE A 57 -8.21 -14.28 -15.23
CA PHE A 57 -8.64 -14.11 -13.83
C PHE A 57 -9.01 -12.64 -13.55
N PHE A 58 -9.84 -12.42 -12.52
CA PHE A 58 -10.12 -11.07 -12.03
C PHE A 58 -8.86 -10.43 -11.45
N SER A 59 -8.72 -9.12 -11.64
CA SER A 59 -7.65 -8.35 -11.03
C SER A 59 -7.83 -8.31 -9.52
N GLN A 60 -6.73 -8.44 -8.79
CA GLN A 60 -6.70 -8.23 -7.35
C GLN A 60 -6.16 -6.83 -7.07
N VAL A 61 -6.83 -6.09 -6.19
CA VAL A 61 -6.39 -4.77 -5.74
C VAL A 61 -6.26 -4.80 -4.23
N THR A 62 -5.09 -4.46 -3.71
CA THR A 62 -4.86 -4.30 -2.27
C THR A 62 -4.51 -2.86 -1.97
N GLY A 63 -5.29 -2.21 -1.10
CA GLY A 63 -5.02 -0.86 -0.62
C GLY A 63 -4.45 -0.88 0.79
N THR A 64 -3.33 -0.20 0.99
CA THR A 64 -2.63 -0.11 2.28
C THR A 64 -2.37 1.35 2.64
N ASN A 65 -2.75 1.78 3.84
CA ASN A 65 -2.42 3.09 4.35
C ASN A 65 -1.09 3.05 5.12
N VAL A 66 -0.20 3.99 4.82
CA VAL A 66 1.14 4.10 5.41
C VAL A 66 1.38 5.54 5.86
N ALA A 67 1.92 5.71 7.06
CA ALA A 67 2.34 7.01 7.59
C ALA A 67 3.86 7.18 7.46
N LEU A 68 4.30 8.26 6.83
CA LEU A 68 5.72 8.53 6.58
C LEU A 68 6.10 9.92 7.09
N ILE A 69 7.27 10.08 7.69
CA ILE A 69 7.83 11.40 8.01
C ILE A 69 8.98 11.67 7.05
N SER A 70 9.01 12.86 6.45
CA SER A 70 10.09 13.30 5.57
C SER A 70 10.64 14.66 5.98
N ASP A 71 11.96 14.81 5.92
CA ASP A 71 12.66 16.09 6.05
C ASP A 71 12.87 16.79 4.68
N GLY A 72 12.32 16.23 3.60
CA GLY A 72 12.52 16.68 2.21
C GLY A 72 13.63 15.95 1.45
N THR A 73 14.50 15.21 2.14
CA THR A 73 15.59 14.41 1.54
C THR A 73 15.52 12.95 1.93
N THR A 74 15.20 12.68 3.19
CA THR A 74 15.04 11.35 3.76
C THR A 74 13.58 11.11 4.09
N THR A 75 13.20 9.84 4.22
CA THR A 75 11.85 9.44 4.58
C THR A 75 11.92 8.26 5.53
N VAL A 76 11.18 8.33 6.63
CA VAL A 76 11.11 7.31 7.67
C VAL A 76 9.69 6.76 7.75
N ASP A 77 9.57 5.44 7.85
CA ASP A 77 8.29 4.76 8.06
C ASP A 77 7.82 4.99 9.50
N PHE A 78 6.87 5.91 9.65
CA PHE A 78 6.29 6.25 10.94
C PHE A 78 5.23 5.21 11.36
N THR A 79 4.67 4.45 10.41
CA THR A 79 3.67 3.39 10.66
C THR A 79 4.11 2.38 11.72
N LYS A 80 5.42 2.07 11.75
CA LYS A 80 6.01 1.05 12.62
C LYS A 80 6.55 1.63 13.93
N ALA A 81 6.56 2.95 14.08
CA ALA A 81 7.01 3.61 15.28
C ALA A 81 5.79 3.91 16.16
N SER A 82 5.63 3.18 17.26
CA SER A 82 4.76 3.62 18.35
C SER A 82 5.30 4.98 18.83
N GLY A 83 4.52 6.05 18.66
CA GLY A 83 5.07 7.37 18.89
C GLY A 83 4.08 8.51 18.69
N LYS A 84 4.45 9.66 19.24
CA LYS A 84 3.74 10.92 19.08
C LYS A 84 4.68 11.98 18.53
N VAL A 85 4.19 12.78 17.60
CA VAL A 85 4.88 13.95 17.05
C VAL A 85 3.97 15.16 17.14
N LYS A 86 4.57 16.33 17.38
CA LYS A 86 3.84 17.59 17.41
C LYS A 86 3.76 18.20 16.02
N LEU A 87 2.57 18.62 15.65
CA LEU A 87 2.30 19.33 14.40
C LEU A 87 2.59 20.82 14.60
N ALA A 88 3.00 21.51 13.53
CA ALA A 88 3.28 22.94 13.54
C ALA A 88 2.05 23.81 13.91
N ASP A 89 0.84 23.27 13.72
CA ASP A 89 -0.41 23.92 14.11
C ASP A 89 -0.81 23.69 15.58
N GLY A 90 0.09 23.10 16.38
CA GLY A 90 -0.10 22.85 17.82
C GLY A 90 -0.89 21.58 18.14
N ARG A 91 -1.34 20.82 17.14
CA ARG A 91 -1.97 19.50 17.34
C ARG A 91 -0.92 18.41 17.53
N THR A 92 -1.34 17.22 17.95
CA THR A 92 -0.46 16.05 18.09
C THR A 92 -0.89 14.93 17.16
N ALA A 93 0.05 14.40 16.39
CA ALA A 93 -0.14 13.15 15.67
C ALA A 93 0.38 11.99 16.51
N LEU A 94 -0.43 10.95 16.68
CA LEU A 94 -0.14 9.77 17.50
C LEU A 94 -0.42 8.50 16.70
N ILE A 95 0.52 7.56 16.69
CA ILE A 95 0.26 6.19 16.28
C ILE A 95 0.13 5.33 17.53
N GLY A 96 -1.06 4.77 17.71
CA GLY A 96 -1.34 3.81 18.78
C GLY A 96 -0.98 2.38 18.38
N ASP A 97 -0.94 1.48 19.36
CA ASP A 97 -0.65 0.06 19.16
C ASP A 97 -1.73 -0.68 18.36
N ASP A 98 -2.85 -0.01 18.08
CA ASP A 98 -3.98 -0.51 17.31
C ASP A 98 -3.88 -0.22 15.81
N ASN A 99 -2.72 0.26 15.33
CA ASN A 99 -2.48 0.63 13.94
C ASN A 99 -3.39 1.76 13.43
N TYR A 100 -3.70 2.73 14.30
CA TYR A 100 -4.39 3.95 13.89
C TYR A 100 -3.50 5.18 14.09
N LEU A 101 -3.43 6.00 13.03
CA LEU A 101 -2.92 7.37 13.12
C LEU A 101 -4.06 8.28 13.60
N ARG A 102 -3.81 9.00 14.69
CA ARG A 102 -4.75 9.97 15.28
C ARG A 102 -4.14 11.36 15.25
N ILE A 103 -4.89 12.33 14.73
CA ILE A 103 -4.55 13.74 14.82
C ILE A 103 -5.44 14.35 15.89
N ILE A 104 -4.85 14.67 17.04
CA ILE A 104 -5.54 15.13 18.24
C ILE A 104 -5.29 16.62 18.38
N GLY A 105 -6.35 17.43 18.26
CA GLY A 105 -6.27 18.85 18.55
C GLY A 105 -6.33 19.18 20.03
N SER A 106 -6.23 20.47 20.35
CA SER A 106 -6.22 20.99 21.72
C SER A 106 -7.54 20.76 22.47
N THR A 107 -8.63 20.47 21.76
CA THR A 107 -9.92 20.10 22.34
C THR A 107 -10.32 18.69 21.90
N ALA A 108 -10.95 17.93 22.80
CA ALA A 108 -11.37 16.55 22.58
C ALA A 108 -12.38 16.38 21.42
N GLN A 109 -12.95 17.47 20.91
CA GLN A 109 -13.87 17.49 19.77
C GLN A 109 -13.15 17.45 18.40
N SER A 110 -11.82 17.52 18.36
CA SER A 110 -11.03 17.54 17.13
C SER A 110 -10.07 16.36 17.07
N ILE A 111 -10.61 15.16 16.89
CA ILE A 111 -9.82 13.94 16.68
C ILE A 111 -10.09 13.41 15.27
N GLU A 112 -9.09 13.46 14.40
CA GLU A 112 -9.11 12.73 13.12
C GLU A 112 -8.46 11.36 13.33
N THR A 113 -9.05 10.29 12.80
CA THR A 113 -8.54 8.92 12.97
C THR A 113 -8.44 8.23 11.62
N PHE A 114 -7.29 7.63 11.34
CA PHE A 114 -6.99 6.95 10.09
C PHE A 114 -6.43 5.56 10.37
N GLN A 115 -7.06 4.54 9.80
CA GLN A 115 -6.55 3.17 9.86
C GLN A 115 -5.27 3.05 9.02
N LEU A 116 -4.25 2.43 9.58
CA LEU A 116 -3.00 2.07 8.91
C LEU A 116 -2.98 0.58 8.56
N GLY A 117 -2.10 0.20 7.65
CA GLY A 117 -2.04 -1.18 7.13
C GLY A 117 -3.09 -1.43 6.06
N VAL A 118 -3.45 -2.70 5.84
CA VAL A 118 -4.38 -3.10 4.78
C VAL A 118 -5.78 -2.57 5.10
N VAL A 119 -6.32 -1.75 4.18
CA VAL A 119 -7.63 -1.11 4.32
C VAL A 119 -8.69 -1.83 3.50
N TYR A 120 -8.33 -2.32 2.32
CA TYR A 120 -9.20 -3.14 1.50
C TYR A 120 -8.39 -4.13 0.65
N ARG A 121 -9.07 -5.20 0.28
CA ARG A 121 -8.59 -6.18 -0.68
C ARG A 121 -9.78 -6.61 -1.53
N GLU A 122 -9.72 -6.30 -2.81
CA GLU A 122 -10.72 -6.70 -3.81
C GLU A 122 -10.12 -7.79 -4.69
N GLY A 123 -10.89 -8.83 -5.00
CA GLY A 123 -10.45 -9.98 -5.80
C GLY A 123 -11.59 -10.93 -6.12
#